data_AF-A0A2V5Q8Z2-F1
#
_entry.id   AF-A0A2V5Q8Z2-F1
#
_cell.length_a   1.000
_cell.length_b   1.000
_cell.length_c   1.000
_cell.angle_alpha   90.00
_cell.angle_beta   90.00
_cell.angle_gamma   90.00
#
_symmetry.space_group_name_H-M   'P 1'
#
loop_
_entity.id
_entity.type
_entity.pdbx_description
1 polymer ?
#
loop_
_entity_poly.entity_id
_entity_poly.type
_entity_poly.pdbx_seq_one_letter_code
_entity_poly.pdbx_strand_id
1 'polypeptide(L)'
;MKNFAKFLLFVLLISAGISLLYDYRLKHGELRLSSRRATEKYTLASEPSVDSKQIASLEALNRERRALVKSILPSVVAVKTSKKIGTRRDYGLDPFEFFFGSRQRQFRNPRDEALVQNSLGSGVIVTNEGHIITNNHVVDQVDEIEVQLSDGQTKKARVVGADEQVDLAVLKIDNPGVKPLKLADSDAVQPGDFVLAIGNPFGFEETVTEGII
;
A
#
# COMPACT_ATOMS: atom_id res chain seq x y z
N MET A 1 14.02 26.20 47.02
CA MET A 1 12.82 27.03 46.73
C MET A 1 13.15 28.39 46.11
N LYS A 2 14.12 29.17 46.60
CA LYS A 2 14.44 30.53 46.05
C LYS A 2 14.83 30.57 44.56
N ASN A 3 15.49 29.53 44.03
CA ASN A 3 15.93 29.50 42.62
C ASN A 3 14.79 29.15 41.65
N PHE A 4 13.80 28.38 42.10
CA PHE A 4 12.65 27.99 41.28
C PHE A 4 11.73 29.18 41.01
N ALA A 5 11.49 30.02 42.02
CA ALA A 5 10.73 31.26 41.85
C ALA A 5 11.39 32.23 40.87
N LYS A 6 12.74 32.34 40.89
CA LYS A 6 13.49 33.16 39.93
C LYS A 6 13.42 32.62 38.50
N PHE A 7 13.47 31.30 38.31
CA PHE A 7 13.30 30.67 37.01
C PHE A 7 11.89 30.90 36.45
N LEU A 8 10.85 30.77 37.28
CA LEU A 8 9.47 30.98 36.87
C LEU A 8 9.24 32.45 36.47
N LEU A 9 9.78 33.39 37.24
CA LEU A 9 9.76 34.82 36.89
C LEU A 9 10.46 35.10 35.55
N PHE A 10 11.61 34.46 35.31
CA PHE A 10 12.35 34.61 34.05
C PHE A 10 11.55 34.10 32.84
N VAL A 11 10.92 32.93 32.94
CA VAL A 11 10.06 32.38 31.88
C VAL A 11 8.86 33.30 31.62
N LEU A 12 8.26 33.85 32.68
CA LEU A 12 7.12 34.78 32.58
C LEU A 12 7.51 36.10 31.90
N LEU A 13 8.71 36.62 32.18
CA LEU A 13 9.22 37.83 31.53
C LEU A 13 9.54 37.59 30.05
N ILE A 14 10.11 36.43 29.70
CA ILE A 14 10.37 36.07 28.30
C ILE A 14 9.05 35.90 27.54
N SER A 15 8.07 35.18 28.12
CA SER A 15 6.78 34.97 27.44
C SER A 15 6.02 36.30 27.27
N ALA A 16 6.03 37.17 28.28
CA ALA A 16 5.45 38.51 28.18
C ALA A 16 6.17 39.37 27.14
N GLY A 17 7.51 39.29 27.07
CA GLY A 17 8.32 40.00 26.07
C GLY A 17 8.04 39.54 24.64
N ILE A 18 7.96 38.23 24.40
CA ILE A 18 7.61 37.67 23.09
C ILE A 18 6.17 38.06 22.72
N SER A 19 5.23 37.98 23.66
CA SER A 19 3.83 38.34 23.44
C SER A 19 3.66 39.83 23.11
N LEU A 20 4.34 40.71 23.84
CA LEU A 20 4.38 42.15 23.55
C LEU A 20 5.06 42.46 22.21
N LEU A 21 6.14 41.75 21.87
CA LEU A 21 6.80 41.88 20.57
C LEU A 21 5.87 41.43 19.43
N TYR A 22 5.08 40.38 19.65
CA TYR A 22 4.09 39.88 18.70
C TYR A 22 2.94 40.87 18.52
N ASP A 23 2.37 41.39 19.61
CA ASP A 23 1.31 42.42 19.56
C ASP A 23 1.81 43.73 18.94
N TYR A 24 3.04 44.15 19.27
CA TYR A 24 3.68 45.30 18.63
C TYR A 24 3.91 45.07 17.13
N ARG A 25 4.37 43.89 16.73
CA ARG A 25 4.51 43.49 15.32
C ARG A 25 3.17 43.40 14.60
N LEU A 26 2.07 43.06 15.27
CA LEU A 26 0.73 43.05 14.70
C LEU A 26 0.16 44.46 14.53
N LYS A 27 0.41 45.36 15.49
CA LYS A 27 -0.11 46.74 15.47
C LYS A 27 0.71 47.69 14.61
N HIS A 28 2.03 47.49 14.53
CA HIS A 28 2.97 48.41 13.86
C HIS A 28 3.80 47.77 12.75
N GLY A 29 3.84 46.44 12.66
CA GLY A 29 4.57 45.71 11.63
C GLY A 29 3.64 45.17 10.56
N GLU A 30 4.07 45.27 9.30
CA GLU A 30 3.37 44.65 8.17
C GLU A 30 3.52 43.11 8.21
N LEU A 31 2.92 42.42 9.18
CA LEU A 31 2.55 41.01 9.01
C LEU A 31 1.27 40.94 8.14
N ARG A 32 1.30 41.62 6.99
CA ARG A 32 0.39 41.30 5.91
C ARG A 32 0.87 39.99 5.34
N LEU A 33 0.38 38.87 5.89
CA LEU A 33 0.25 37.66 5.09
C LEU A 33 -0.48 38.12 3.83
N SER A 34 0.25 38.22 2.71
CA SER A 34 -0.31 38.60 1.43
C SER A 34 -1.24 37.47 0.98
N SER A 35 -2.40 37.36 1.63
CA SER A 35 -3.51 36.51 1.22
C SER A 35 -4.24 37.20 0.07
N ARG A 36 -3.49 37.67 -0.92
CA ARG A 36 -4.02 38.02 -2.22
C ARG A 36 -3.64 36.88 -3.16
N ARG A 37 -4.11 35.66 -2.85
CA ARG A 37 -4.30 34.66 -3.90
C ARG A 37 -5.42 35.21 -4.77
N ALA A 38 -5.05 35.91 -5.84
CA ALA A 38 -5.99 36.23 -6.89
C ALA A 38 -6.59 34.91 -7.37
N THR A 39 -7.92 34.81 -7.39
CA THR A 39 -8.60 33.66 -7.98
C THR A 39 -8.15 33.55 -9.43
N GLU A 40 -7.37 32.52 -9.72
CA GLU A 40 -6.91 32.27 -11.07
C GLU A 40 -8.12 31.88 -11.93
N LYS A 41 -8.37 32.62 -13.00
CA LYS A 41 -9.40 32.25 -13.98
C LYS A 41 -8.82 31.14 -14.85
N TYR A 42 -9.24 29.91 -14.58
CA TYR A 42 -8.98 28.79 -15.47
C TYR A 42 -10.24 28.46 -16.27
N THR A 43 -10.05 27.99 -17.49
CA THR A 43 -11.11 27.43 -18.33
C THR A 43 -10.58 26.11 -18.87
N LEU A 44 -11.31 25.03 -18.64
CA LEU A 44 -10.93 23.70 -19.13
C LEU A 44 -11.07 23.67 -20.65
N ALA A 45 -10.22 22.89 -21.31
CA ALA A 45 -10.41 22.59 -22.72
C ALA A 45 -11.80 21.94 -22.91
N SER A 46 -12.55 22.41 -23.90
CA SER A 46 -13.88 21.87 -24.19
C SER A 46 -13.83 20.60 -25.03
N GLU A 47 -12.79 20.44 -25.85
CA GLU A 47 -12.63 19.33 -26.79
C GLU A 47 -11.15 18.94 -26.98
N PRO A 48 -10.85 17.68 -27.32
CA PRO A 48 -9.50 17.27 -27.66
C PRO A 48 -9.01 17.94 -28.94
N SER A 49 -7.70 18.16 -29.06
CA SER A 49 -7.06 18.76 -30.25
C SER A 49 -7.07 17.86 -31.49
N VAL A 50 -7.59 16.64 -31.38
CA VAL A 50 -7.61 15.62 -32.45
C VAL A 50 -9.05 15.12 -32.63
N ASP A 51 -9.51 15.06 -33.88
CA ASP A 51 -10.83 14.51 -34.20
C ASP A 51 -10.83 12.99 -33.98
N SER A 52 -11.80 12.51 -33.21
CA SER A 52 -12.14 11.09 -33.03
C SER A 52 -12.09 10.26 -34.32
N LYS A 53 -12.53 10.82 -35.46
CA LYS A 53 -12.51 10.13 -36.77
C LYS A 53 -11.10 9.83 -37.27
N GLN A 54 -10.12 10.64 -36.89
CA GLN A 54 -8.71 10.45 -37.28
C GLN A 54 -8.03 9.33 -36.48
N ILE A 55 -8.59 8.97 -35.31
CA ILE A 55 -8.02 7.96 -34.40
C ILE A 55 -8.94 6.77 -34.16
N ALA A 56 -9.95 6.57 -35.02
CA ALA A 56 -10.98 5.54 -34.83
C ALA A 56 -10.40 4.11 -34.69
N SER A 57 -9.29 3.83 -35.38
CA SER A 57 -8.57 2.55 -35.28
C SER A 57 -7.90 2.35 -33.92
N LEU A 58 -7.23 3.38 -33.39
CA LEU A 58 -6.63 3.35 -32.06
C LEU A 58 -7.69 3.23 -30.97
N GLU A 59 -8.84 3.87 -31.16
CA GLU A 59 -9.96 3.74 -30.24
C GLU A 59 -10.59 2.34 -30.27
N ALA A 60 -10.70 1.74 -31.45
CA ALA A 60 -11.15 0.36 -31.60
C ALA A 60 -10.21 -0.62 -30.89
N LEU A 61 -8.90 -0.50 -31.11
CA LEU A 61 -7.89 -1.30 -30.42
C LEU A 61 -7.96 -1.15 -28.90
N ASN A 62 -8.12 0.09 -28.41
CA ASN A 62 -8.31 0.34 -26.97
C ASN A 62 -9.62 -0.27 -26.42
N ARG A 63 -10.69 -0.33 -27.21
CA ARG A 63 -11.94 -1.01 -26.80
C ARG A 63 -11.74 -2.51 -26.69
N GLU A 64 -11.07 -3.13 -27.66
CA GLU A 64 -10.77 -4.57 -27.66
C GLU A 64 -9.87 -4.95 -26.49
N ARG A 65 -8.80 -4.19 -26.25
CA ARG A 65 -7.91 -4.39 -25.10
C ARG A 65 -8.66 -4.28 -23.78
N ARG A 66 -9.54 -3.29 -23.63
CA ARG A 66 -10.38 -3.15 -22.43
C ARG A 66 -11.32 -4.34 -22.24
N ALA A 67 -11.93 -4.84 -23.31
CA ALA A 67 -12.80 -6.00 -23.25
C ALA A 67 -12.03 -7.26 -22.81
N LEU A 68 -10.83 -7.47 -23.36
CA LEU A 68 -9.92 -8.55 -23.00
C LEU A 68 -9.54 -8.47 -21.51
N VAL A 69 -8.97 -7.35 -21.07
CA VAL A 69 -8.55 -7.14 -19.67
C VAL A 69 -9.73 -7.36 -18.73
N LYS A 70 -10.88 -6.72 -19.00
CA LYS A 70 -12.09 -6.85 -18.17
C LYS A 70 -12.57 -8.29 -18.02
N SER A 71 -12.35 -9.14 -19.02
CA SER A 71 -12.71 -10.56 -18.94
C SER A 71 -11.76 -11.37 -18.05
N ILE A 72 -10.50 -10.93 -17.93
CA ILE A 72 -9.43 -11.64 -17.21
C ILE A 72 -9.35 -11.19 -15.74
N LEU A 73 -9.59 -9.90 -15.44
CA LEU A 73 -9.44 -9.33 -14.09
C LEU A 73 -10.06 -10.18 -12.96
N PRO A 74 -11.26 -10.78 -13.11
CA PRO A 74 -11.83 -11.63 -12.06
C PRO A 74 -11.03 -12.88 -11.68
N SER A 75 -10.06 -13.25 -12.50
CA SER A 75 -9.15 -14.39 -12.26
C SER A 75 -7.87 -13.97 -11.55
N VAL A 76 -7.58 -12.66 -11.44
CA VAL A 76 -6.37 -12.12 -10.80
C VAL A 76 -6.73 -11.65 -9.39
N VAL A 77 -5.90 -12.03 -8.42
CA VAL A 77 -6.17 -11.82 -7.00
C VAL A 77 -4.99 -11.14 -6.30
N ALA A 78 -5.28 -10.44 -5.21
CA ALA A 78 -4.23 -9.97 -4.30
C ALA A 78 -3.93 -11.04 -3.27
N VAL A 79 -2.65 -11.31 -3.04
CA VAL A 79 -2.17 -12.23 -2.00
C VAL A 79 -1.54 -11.41 -0.89
N LYS A 80 -2.14 -11.47 0.30
CA LYS A 80 -1.68 -10.77 1.50
C LYS A 80 -1.18 -11.81 2.48
N THR A 81 0.04 -11.64 2.94
CA THR A 81 0.63 -12.57 3.92
C THR A 81 1.09 -11.81 5.15
N SER A 82 1.01 -12.45 6.30
CA SER A 82 1.45 -11.86 7.56
C SER A 82 2.33 -12.84 8.35
N LYS A 83 3.38 -12.32 8.97
CA LYS A 83 4.32 -13.04 9.81
C LYS A 83 4.45 -12.33 11.15
N LYS A 84 4.15 -13.04 12.24
CA LYS A 84 4.34 -12.59 13.61
C LYS A 84 5.79 -12.81 13.99
N ILE A 85 6.57 -11.74 13.94
CA ILE A 85 7.96 -11.75 14.40
C ILE A 85 7.95 -11.58 15.91
N GLY A 86 8.38 -12.62 16.62
CA GLY A 86 8.73 -12.51 18.03
C GLY A 86 9.92 -11.57 18.19
N THR A 87 9.69 -10.35 18.66
CA THR A 87 10.78 -9.45 19.02
C THR A 87 11.46 -10.02 20.27
N ARG A 88 12.62 -10.66 20.11
CA ARG A 88 13.54 -10.82 21.23
C ARG A 88 14.11 -9.44 21.50
N ARG A 89 13.49 -8.71 22.43
CA ARG A 89 14.00 -7.42 22.90
C ARG A 89 15.42 -7.68 23.41
N ASP A 90 16.42 -7.23 22.66
CA ASP A 90 17.76 -7.13 23.18
C ASP A 90 17.67 -6.15 24.36
N TYR A 91 18.09 -6.58 25.54
CA TYR A 91 18.06 -5.75 26.75
C TYR A 91 19.16 -4.69 26.65
N GLY A 92 19.07 -3.82 25.64
CA GLY A 92 19.74 -2.53 25.65
C GLY A 92 19.09 -1.72 26.77
N LEU A 93 19.83 -1.54 27.86
CA LEU A 93 19.47 -0.63 28.95
C LEU A 93 18.99 0.69 28.35
N ASP A 94 17.69 0.99 28.49
CA ASP A 94 17.16 2.30 28.12
C ASP A 94 17.85 3.33 29.04
N PRO A 95 18.67 4.26 28.49
CA PRO A 95 19.36 5.25 29.29
C PRO A 95 18.37 6.06 30.15
N PHE A 96 17.13 6.21 29.70
CA PHE A 96 16.08 6.91 30.43
C PHE A 96 15.63 6.15 31.70
N GLU A 97 15.58 4.81 31.68
CA GLU A 97 15.29 4.01 32.89
C GLU A 97 16.44 4.07 33.90
N PHE A 98 17.68 4.21 33.44
CA PHE A 98 18.87 4.34 34.29
C PHE A 98 18.90 5.67 35.06
N PHE A 99 18.36 6.75 34.47
CA PHE A 99 18.36 8.09 35.09
C PHE A 99 17.10 8.42 35.91
N PHE A 100 15.93 7.82 35.63
CA PHE A 100 14.65 8.29 36.19
C PHE A 100 13.90 7.34 37.13
N GLY A 101 14.50 6.22 37.55
CA GLY A 101 14.02 5.45 38.72
C GLY A 101 12.52 5.10 38.68
N SER A 102 12.20 3.99 38.03
CA SER A 102 10.86 3.41 37.90
C SER A 102 9.95 3.55 39.13
N ARG A 103 8.89 4.37 39.02
CA ARG A 103 7.77 4.38 39.98
C ARG A 103 6.39 4.22 39.34
N GLN A 104 6.33 3.62 38.16
CA GLN A 104 5.07 3.24 37.53
C GLN A 104 5.22 1.92 36.78
N ARG A 105 5.35 0.83 37.56
CA ARG A 105 5.02 -0.51 37.07
C ARG A 105 3.51 -0.64 37.03
N GLN A 106 2.88 -0.03 36.04
CA GLN A 106 1.49 -0.29 35.68
C GLN A 106 1.51 -1.21 34.46
N PHE A 107 1.33 -2.51 34.73
CA PHE A 107 0.85 -3.56 33.83
C PHE A 107 0.93 -3.27 32.32
N ARG A 108 2.10 -3.50 31.72
CA ARG A 108 2.18 -3.81 30.28
C ARG A 108 2.84 -5.18 30.18
N ASN A 109 2.05 -6.18 29.81
CA ASN A 109 2.55 -7.53 29.59
C ASN A 109 3.68 -7.48 28.54
N PRO A 110 4.91 -7.93 28.86
CA PRO A 110 6.04 -7.89 27.93
C PRO A 110 5.94 -8.87 26.75
N ARG A 111 4.82 -9.60 26.61
CA ARG A 111 4.64 -10.70 25.65
C ARG A 111 3.84 -10.32 24.41
N ASP A 112 3.28 -9.12 24.34
CA ASP A 112 2.21 -8.82 23.38
C ASP A 112 2.62 -7.93 22.20
N GLU A 113 3.91 -7.64 22.01
CA GLU A 113 4.39 -6.87 20.84
C GLU A 113 5.13 -7.76 19.84
N ALA A 114 4.43 -8.79 19.34
CA ALA A 114 4.83 -9.42 18.10
C ALA A 114 4.71 -8.35 16.99
N LEU A 115 5.83 -8.00 16.36
CA LEU A 115 5.79 -7.16 15.17
C LEU A 115 5.19 -8.01 14.05
N VAL A 116 4.07 -7.55 13.47
CA VAL A 116 3.48 -8.21 12.30
C VAL A 116 4.15 -7.63 11.07
N GLN A 117 4.95 -8.46 10.38
CA GLN A 117 5.45 -8.13 9.06
C GLN A 117 4.42 -8.59 8.03
N ASN A 118 3.94 -7.66 7.20
CA ASN A 118 3.03 -7.96 6.10
C ASN A 118 3.81 -8.00 4.78
N SER A 119 3.44 -8.91 3.90
CA SER A 119 3.88 -8.94 2.50
C SER A 119 2.66 -8.96 1.58
N LEU A 120 2.85 -8.46 0.36
CA LEU A 120 1.83 -8.25 -0.66
C LEU A 120 2.32 -8.80 -1.99
N GLY A 121 1.45 -9.49 -2.70
CA GLY A 121 1.73 -10.06 -4.01
C GLY A 121 0.45 -10.25 -4.82
N SER A 122 0.61 -10.82 -6.01
CA SER A 122 -0.51 -11.16 -6.90
C SER A 122 -0.59 -12.66 -7.10
N GLY A 123 -1.76 -13.16 -7.47
CA GLY A 123 -1.95 -14.54 -7.90
C GLY A 123 -2.98 -14.65 -8.99
N VAL A 124 -3.03 -15.82 -9.64
CA VAL A 124 -3.99 -16.12 -10.71
C VAL A 124 -4.75 -17.39 -10.36
N ILE A 125 -6.07 -17.32 -10.35
CA ILE A 125 -6.96 -18.48 -10.18
C ILE A 125 -6.92 -19.30 -11.47
N VAL A 126 -6.61 -20.58 -11.38
CA VAL A 126 -6.45 -21.47 -12.54
C VAL A 126 -7.43 -22.64 -12.58
N THR A 127 -8.18 -22.89 -11.49
CA THR A 127 -9.24 -23.90 -11.49
C THR A 127 -10.53 -23.43 -10.81
N ASN A 128 -11.66 -24.09 -11.12
CA ASN A 128 -12.97 -23.81 -10.52
C ASN A 128 -13.03 -24.14 -9.03
N GLU A 129 -12.15 -25.03 -8.56
CA GLU A 129 -12.01 -25.38 -7.15
C GLU A 129 -11.29 -24.30 -6.36
N GLY A 130 -10.73 -23.26 -7.01
CA GLY A 130 -10.05 -22.15 -6.34
C GLY A 130 -8.57 -22.40 -6.08
N HIS A 131 -7.89 -23.11 -6.98
CA HIS A 131 -6.42 -23.15 -6.98
C HIS A 131 -5.87 -21.87 -7.59
N ILE A 132 -4.86 -21.30 -6.92
CA ILE A 132 -4.23 -20.04 -7.29
C ILE A 132 -2.73 -20.27 -7.46
N ILE A 133 -2.15 -19.81 -8.56
CA ILE A 133 -0.71 -19.77 -8.78
C ILE A 133 -0.19 -18.40 -8.35
N THR A 134 0.90 -18.37 -7.59
CA THR A 134 1.60 -17.16 -7.15
C THR A 134 3.10 -17.46 -7.02
N ASN A 135 3.90 -16.47 -6.65
CA ASN A 135 5.31 -16.66 -6.38
C ASN A 135 5.55 -17.29 -5.00
N ASN A 136 6.55 -18.16 -4.89
CA ASN A 136 6.92 -18.78 -3.62
C ASN A 136 7.37 -17.72 -2.60
N HIS A 137 8.19 -16.75 -2.99
CA HIS A 137 8.68 -15.71 -2.08
C HIS A 137 7.57 -14.84 -1.46
N VAL A 138 6.37 -14.80 -2.05
CA VAL A 138 5.21 -14.08 -1.49
C VAL A 138 4.63 -14.82 -0.27
N VAL A 139 4.72 -16.15 -0.28
CA VAL A 139 4.07 -17.05 0.68
C VAL A 139 5.07 -17.81 1.56
N ASP A 140 6.36 -17.54 1.42
CA ASP A 140 7.39 -18.20 2.21
C ASP A 140 7.43 -17.69 3.67
N GLN A 141 7.59 -18.63 4.61
CA GLN A 141 7.70 -18.40 6.05
C GLN A 141 6.66 -17.43 6.67
N VAL A 142 5.42 -17.47 6.18
CA VAL A 142 4.31 -16.65 6.70
C VAL A 142 3.38 -17.47 7.59
N ASP A 143 2.71 -16.81 8.54
CA ASP A 143 1.78 -17.48 9.47
C ASP A 143 0.37 -17.56 8.90
N GLU A 144 -0.04 -16.52 8.16
CA GLU A 144 -1.38 -16.42 7.59
C GLU A 144 -1.34 -15.86 6.16
N ILE A 145 -2.17 -16.44 5.31
CA ILE A 145 -2.34 -16.05 3.90
C ILE A 145 -3.82 -15.72 3.68
N GLU A 146 -4.06 -14.50 3.22
CA GLU A 146 -5.36 -14.03 2.78
C GLU A 146 -5.31 -13.68 1.30
N VAL A 147 -6.34 -14.10 0.56
CA VAL A 147 -6.52 -13.77 -0.85
C VAL A 147 -7.69 -12.83 -0.98
N GLN A 148 -7.48 -11.67 -1.57
CA GLN A 148 -8.54 -10.73 -1.92
C GLN A 148 -8.89 -10.86 -3.40
N LEU A 149 -10.16 -11.15 -3.68
CA LEU A 149 -10.72 -11.28 -5.02
C LEU A 149 -11.03 -9.91 -5.63
N SER A 150 -11.25 -9.87 -6.95
CA SER A 150 -11.57 -8.64 -7.69
C SER A 150 -12.88 -7.98 -7.26
N ASP A 151 -13.78 -8.72 -6.59
CA ASP A 151 -15.04 -8.19 -6.04
C ASP A 151 -14.87 -7.62 -4.62
N GLY A 152 -13.64 -7.61 -4.10
CA GLY A 152 -13.28 -7.13 -2.78
C GLY A 152 -13.41 -8.17 -1.66
N GLN A 153 -13.95 -9.36 -1.93
CA GLN A 153 -14.05 -10.42 -0.92
C GLN A 153 -12.66 -10.96 -0.55
N THR A 154 -12.38 -11.09 0.75
CA THR A 154 -11.18 -11.73 1.27
C THR A 154 -11.48 -13.16 1.73
N LYS A 155 -10.60 -14.10 1.39
CA LYS A 155 -10.68 -15.51 1.80
C LYS A 155 -9.34 -15.95 2.38
N LYS A 156 -9.38 -16.76 3.43
CA LYS A 156 -8.17 -17.45 3.90
C LYS A 156 -7.74 -18.47 2.85
N ALA A 157 -6.44 -18.54 2.62
CA ALA A 157 -5.85 -19.51 1.72
C ALA A 157 -4.89 -20.44 2.48
N ARG A 158 -4.73 -21.64 1.96
CA ARG A 158 -3.70 -22.59 2.42
C ARG A 158 -2.76 -22.92 1.28
N VAL A 159 -1.49 -23.18 1.61
CA VAL A 159 -0.53 -23.71 0.64
C VAL A 159 -0.89 -25.16 0.30
N VAL A 160 -0.96 -25.47 -0.99
CA VAL A 160 -1.09 -26.83 -1.51
C VAL A 160 0.29 -27.43 -1.76
N GLY A 161 1.20 -26.63 -2.32
CA GLY A 161 2.60 -26.95 -2.55
C GLY A 161 3.36 -25.71 -3.04
N ALA A 162 4.67 -25.73 -2.89
CA ALA A 162 5.55 -24.67 -3.36
C ALA A 162 6.90 -25.25 -3.79
N ASP A 163 7.57 -24.55 -4.69
CA ASP A 163 8.88 -24.87 -5.24
C ASP A 163 9.75 -23.61 -5.21
N GLU A 164 10.81 -23.65 -4.40
CA GLU A 164 11.75 -22.54 -4.24
C GLU A 164 12.66 -22.35 -5.46
N GLN A 165 12.93 -23.39 -6.25
CA GLN A 165 13.88 -23.31 -7.37
C GLN A 165 13.32 -22.50 -8.53
N VAL A 166 12.01 -22.63 -8.78
CA VAL A 166 11.29 -21.91 -9.84
C VAL A 166 10.45 -20.76 -9.31
N ASP A 167 10.52 -20.48 -8.00
CA ASP A 167 9.77 -19.44 -7.30
C ASP A 167 8.25 -19.50 -7.55
N LEU A 168 7.66 -20.70 -7.46
CA LEU A 168 6.23 -20.92 -7.66
C LEU A 168 5.56 -21.53 -6.43
N ALA A 169 4.34 -21.11 -6.16
CA ALA A 169 3.48 -21.71 -5.15
C ALA A 169 2.04 -21.85 -5.64
N VAL A 170 1.39 -22.92 -5.18
CA VAL A 170 -0.03 -23.17 -5.40
C VAL A 170 -0.76 -23.01 -4.07
N LEU A 171 -1.72 -22.08 -4.07
CA LEU A 171 -2.63 -21.86 -2.95
C LEU A 171 -4.01 -22.45 -3.26
N LYS A 172 -4.78 -22.70 -2.20
CA LYS A 172 -6.19 -23.10 -2.30
C LYS A 172 -7.06 -22.21 -1.42
N ILE A 173 -8.13 -21.69 -2.01
CA ILE A 173 -9.23 -21.03 -1.30
C ILE A 173 -10.52 -21.83 -1.45
N ASP A 174 -11.39 -21.77 -0.45
CA ASP A 174 -12.74 -22.35 -0.52
C ASP A 174 -13.74 -21.24 -0.89
N ASN A 175 -13.99 -21.11 -2.20
CA ASN A 175 -14.94 -20.13 -2.71
C ASN A 175 -15.69 -20.66 -3.94
N PRO A 176 -16.99 -20.99 -3.82
CA PRO A 176 -17.80 -21.32 -4.99
C PRO A 176 -17.99 -20.07 -5.86
N GLY A 177 -17.83 -20.22 -7.19
CA GLY A 177 -18.08 -19.13 -8.15
C GLY A 177 -16.85 -18.30 -8.54
N VAL A 178 -15.64 -18.77 -8.26
CA VAL A 178 -14.42 -18.19 -8.84
C VAL A 178 -14.40 -18.32 -10.36
N LYS A 179 -13.69 -17.41 -11.04
CA LYS A 179 -13.47 -17.47 -12.49
C LYS A 179 -12.01 -17.84 -12.75
N PRO A 180 -11.72 -19.08 -13.18
CA PRO A 180 -10.37 -19.46 -13.50
C PRO A 180 -9.93 -18.94 -14.86
N LEU A 181 -8.65 -18.56 -14.96
CA LEU A 181 -7.99 -18.30 -16.22
C LEU A 181 -7.50 -19.60 -16.84
N LYS A 182 -7.83 -19.83 -18.11
CA LYS A 182 -7.34 -20.98 -18.86
C LYS A 182 -5.85 -20.78 -19.19
N LEU A 183 -5.03 -21.76 -18.84
CA LEU A 183 -3.63 -21.80 -19.25
C LEU A 183 -3.54 -22.10 -20.76
N ALA A 184 -2.63 -21.40 -21.42
CA ALA A 184 -2.28 -21.60 -22.82
C ALA A 184 -0.95 -22.38 -22.93
N ASP A 185 -0.59 -22.76 -24.15
CA ASP A 185 0.69 -23.37 -24.46
C ASP A 185 1.78 -22.29 -24.56
N SER A 186 2.77 -22.33 -23.65
CA SER A 186 3.89 -21.40 -23.66
C SER A 186 4.89 -21.66 -24.78
N ASP A 187 4.94 -22.89 -25.32
CA ASP A 187 5.88 -23.25 -26.38
C ASP A 187 5.50 -22.63 -27.74
N ALA A 188 4.26 -22.13 -27.84
CA ALA A 188 3.74 -21.43 -29.01
C ALA A 188 4.10 -19.93 -29.05
N VAL A 189 4.59 -19.36 -27.95
CA VAL A 189 4.90 -17.93 -27.82
C VAL A 189 6.23 -17.59 -28.51
N GLN A 190 6.28 -16.48 -29.26
CA GLN A 190 7.46 -16.07 -30.03
C GLN A 190 7.95 -14.65 -29.69
N PRO A 191 9.26 -14.36 -29.85
CA PRO A 191 9.77 -12.98 -29.75
C PRO A 191 9.04 -12.03 -30.70
N GLY A 192 8.59 -10.89 -30.17
CA GLY A 192 7.77 -9.92 -30.90
C GLY A 192 6.25 -10.06 -30.70
N ASP A 193 5.77 -11.11 -30.02
CA ASP A 193 4.38 -11.20 -29.60
C ASP A 193 4.04 -10.12 -28.56
N PHE A 194 2.89 -9.46 -28.71
CA PHE A 194 2.39 -8.53 -27.70
C PHE A 194 1.94 -9.27 -26.44
N VAL A 195 2.28 -8.73 -25.28
CA VAL A 195 1.89 -9.29 -23.98
C VAL A 195 1.32 -8.24 -23.04
N LEU A 196 0.43 -8.71 -22.16
CA LEU A 196 -0.12 -7.95 -21.05
C LEU A 196 0.27 -8.61 -19.74
N ALA A 197 1.05 -7.92 -18.92
CA ALA A 197 1.29 -8.28 -17.54
C ALA A 197 0.18 -7.67 -16.67
N ILE A 198 -0.51 -8.50 -15.89
CA ILE A 198 -1.61 -8.09 -15.02
C ILE A 198 -1.27 -8.48 -13.58
N GLY A 199 -1.38 -7.53 -12.65
CA GLY A 199 -1.16 -7.77 -11.23
C GLY A 199 -2.19 -7.04 -10.36
N ASN A 200 -2.36 -7.51 -9.13
CA ASN A 200 -3.20 -6.88 -8.11
C ASN A 200 -2.51 -6.94 -6.73
N PRO A 201 -1.32 -6.33 -6.55
CA PRO A 201 -0.61 -6.46 -5.27
C PRO A 201 -1.32 -5.75 -4.10
N PHE A 202 -2.10 -4.69 -4.37
CA PHE A 202 -2.68 -3.85 -3.32
C PHE A 202 -4.17 -4.13 -3.05
N GLY A 203 -4.88 -4.82 -3.94
CA GLY A 203 -6.29 -5.18 -3.76
C GLY A 203 -7.28 -4.03 -3.96
N PHE A 204 -6.82 -2.86 -4.42
CA PHE A 204 -7.67 -1.68 -4.66
C PHE A 204 -7.81 -1.36 -6.16
N GLU A 205 -6.74 -1.54 -6.93
CA GLU A 205 -6.71 -1.34 -8.37
C GLU A 205 -5.73 -2.33 -9.00
N GLU A 206 -6.16 -3.02 -10.07
CA GLU A 206 -5.27 -3.89 -10.83
C GLU A 206 -4.38 -3.08 -11.76
N THR A 207 -3.09 -3.43 -11.80
CA THR A 207 -2.13 -2.85 -12.72
C THR A 207 -2.06 -3.69 -13.97
N VAL A 208 -2.19 -3.07 -15.13
CA VAL A 208 -1.95 -3.70 -16.44
C VAL A 208 -0.79 -3.00 -17.13
N THR A 209 0.22 -3.75 -17.54
CA THR A 209 1.37 -3.27 -18.30
C THR A 209 1.46 -4.01 -19.62
N GLU A 210 1.66 -3.29 -20.71
CA GLU A 210 1.85 -3.87 -22.04
C GLU A 210 3.35 -3.95 -22.36
N GLY A 211 3.73 -5.02 -23.05
CA GLY A 211 5.07 -5.23 -23.56
C GLY A 211 5.07 -6.11 -24.81
N ILE A 212 6.26 -6.50 -25.19
CA ILE A 212 6.53 -7.52 -26.21
C ILE A 212 7.42 -8.58 -25.57
N ILE A 213 7.30 -9.83 -26.04
CA ILE A 213 8.27 -10.90 -25.73
C ILE A 213 9.63 -10.55 -26.33
#